data_AF-A0A7S3I9I1-F1
#
_entry.id   AF-A0A7S3I9I1-F1
#
_cell.length_a   1.000
_cell.length_b   1.000
_cell.length_c   1.000
_cell.angle_alpha   90.00
_cell.angle_beta   90.00
_cell.angle_gamma   90.00
#
_symmetry.space_group_name_H-M   'P 1'
#
loop_
_entity.id
_entity.type
_entity.pdbx_description
1 polymer ?
#
loop_
_entity_poly.entity_id
_entity_poly.type
_entity_poly.pdbx_seq_one_letter_code
_entity_poly.pdbx_strand_id
1 'polypeptide(L)'
;KQLKRLFSSTYYKNLELYKPILADPMPPMAMRNPTFVSLLPLVTGGLATAFLPALDMFTAYLPFITKYTCLYASFHSTFQAGIHWGFAASLHDPELHNQDSKYINMQFIYPAAVPLVTWTLNAYIWLLPFSLPRALNSIAAIGLTHIGVLVGDHFYVSRGTAPLFFKKYKILVGVVSTVSILLLAFGAYMYPEKTLKKDN
;
A
#
# COMPACT_ATOMS: atom_id res chain seq x y z
N LYS A 1 19.93 28.83 26.26
CA LYS A 1 20.62 28.70 24.94
C LYS A 1 21.45 27.41 24.81
N GLN A 2 22.08 26.89 25.87
CA GLN A 2 22.86 25.64 25.80
C GLN A 2 22.02 24.34 25.75
N LEU A 3 20.84 24.27 26.39
CA LEU A 3 19.95 23.10 26.23
C LEU A 3 19.49 22.88 24.78
N LYS A 4 19.10 23.95 24.06
CA LYS A 4 18.74 23.87 22.62
C LYS A 4 19.86 23.30 21.72
N ARG A 5 21.13 23.36 22.16
CA ARG A 5 22.30 22.87 21.40
C ARG A 5 22.61 21.40 21.65
N LEU A 6 22.20 20.84 22.79
CA LEU A 6 22.39 19.42 23.09
C LEU A 6 21.41 18.55 22.31
N PHE A 7 20.17 19.02 22.15
CA PHE A 7 19.11 18.20 21.57
C PHE A 7 18.89 18.40 20.05
N SER A 8 19.27 19.56 19.48
CA SER A 8 19.35 19.72 18.01
C SER A 8 20.46 18.88 17.37
N SER A 9 21.38 18.33 18.17
CA SER A 9 22.45 17.47 17.65
C SER A 9 21.90 16.13 17.17
N THR A 10 20.82 15.62 17.77
CA THR A 10 20.30 14.27 17.53
C THR A 10 19.68 14.13 16.14
N TYR A 11 18.94 15.13 15.65
CA TYR A 11 18.41 15.12 14.28
C TYR A 11 19.52 15.15 13.24
N TYR A 12 20.45 16.11 13.32
CA TYR A 12 21.56 16.18 12.36
C TYR A 12 22.46 14.95 12.46
N LYS A 13 22.64 14.39 13.66
CA LYS A 13 23.39 13.15 13.89
C LYS A 13 22.67 11.91 13.34
N ASN A 14 21.35 11.81 13.50
CA ASN A 14 20.54 10.75 12.89
C ASN A 14 20.51 10.91 11.37
N LEU A 15 20.29 12.12 10.85
CA LEU A 15 20.33 12.41 9.43
C LEU A 15 21.70 12.07 8.83
N GLU A 16 22.80 12.39 9.52
CA GLU A 16 24.16 11.98 9.11
C GLU A 16 24.40 10.47 9.22
N LEU A 17 23.86 9.82 10.25
CA LEU A 17 23.90 8.36 10.40
C LEU A 17 23.13 7.65 9.29
N TYR A 18 21.99 8.22 8.87
CA TYR A 18 21.11 7.66 7.84
C TYR A 18 21.43 8.16 6.42
N LYS A 19 22.24 9.20 6.24
CA LYS A 19 22.67 9.73 4.93
C LYS A 19 23.14 8.64 3.96
N PRO A 20 23.96 7.65 4.37
CA PRO A 20 24.38 6.56 3.49
C PRO A 20 23.20 5.70 3.00
N ILE A 21 22.25 5.42 3.89
CA ILE A 21 21.04 4.62 3.60
C ILE A 21 20.06 5.44 2.75
N LEU A 22 19.93 6.74 3.00
CA LEU A 22 19.09 7.64 2.23
C LEU A 22 19.59 7.83 0.79
N ALA A 23 20.91 7.83 0.61
CA ALA A 23 21.58 7.96 -0.68
C ALA A 23 21.73 6.64 -1.45
N ASP A 24 21.51 5.49 -0.80
CA ASP A 24 21.63 4.18 -1.46
C ASP A 24 20.62 4.05 -2.61
N PRO A 25 21.05 3.73 -3.84
CA PRO A 25 20.15 3.52 -4.96
C PRO A 25 19.43 2.16 -4.93
N MET A 26 19.85 1.21 -4.10
CA MET A 26 19.28 -0.15 -4.05
C MET A 26 18.72 -0.51 -2.67
N PRO A 27 17.54 -1.18 -2.62
CA PRO A 27 17.04 -1.70 -1.36
C PRO A 27 17.93 -2.87 -0.87
N PRO A 28 18.14 -3.03 0.45
CA PRO A 28 18.79 -4.21 0.99
C PRO A 28 18.09 -5.50 0.51
N MET A 29 18.86 -6.57 0.24
CA MET A 29 18.27 -7.86 -0.19
C MET A 29 17.20 -8.38 0.77
N ALA A 30 17.38 -8.13 2.08
CA ALA A 30 16.43 -8.46 3.12
C ALA A 30 15.06 -7.76 2.97
N MET A 31 14.99 -6.61 2.28
CA MET A 31 13.72 -5.92 1.99
C MET A 31 13.13 -6.36 0.65
N ARG A 32 14.00 -6.67 -0.33
CA ARG A 32 13.60 -7.02 -1.70
C ARG A 32 12.77 -8.30 -1.76
N ASN A 33 13.25 -9.40 -1.17
CA ASN A 33 12.60 -10.71 -1.29
C ASN A 33 11.21 -10.76 -0.65
N PRO A 34 11.00 -10.30 0.61
CA PRO A 34 9.67 -10.34 1.23
C PRO A 34 8.63 -9.56 0.45
N THR A 35 9.04 -8.52 -0.29
CA THR A 35 8.09 -7.67 -1.02
C THR A 35 7.74 -8.20 -2.39
N PHE A 36 8.64 -8.92 -3.06
CA PHE A 36 8.22 -9.71 -4.21
C PHE A 36 7.26 -10.82 -3.81
N VAL A 37 7.52 -11.49 -2.67
CA VAL A 37 6.63 -12.52 -2.16
C VAL A 37 5.26 -11.94 -1.76
N SER A 38 5.22 -10.72 -1.22
CA SER A 38 3.94 -10.05 -0.89
C SER A 38 3.15 -9.57 -2.12
N LEU A 39 3.74 -9.55 -3.32
CA LEU A 39 3.00 -9.26 -4.55
C LEU A 39 2.33 -10.50 -5.14
N LEU A 40 2.80 -11.71 -4.79
CA LEU A 40 2.31 -12.95 -5.39
C LEU A 40 0.79 -13.12 -5.23
N PRO A 41 0.17 -12.99 -4.04
CA PRO A 41 -1.27 -13.22 -3.90
C PRO A 41 -2.11 -12.22 -4.71
N LEU A 42 -1.64 -10.98 -4.84
CA LEU A 42 -2.25 -9.94 -5.68
C LEU A 42 -2.20 -10.34 -7.16
N VAL A 43 -1.03 -10.69 -7.67
CA VAL A 43 -0.82 -11.05 -9.08
C VAL A 43 -1.58 -12.33 -9.43
N THR A 44 -1.46 -13.38 -8.62
CA THR A 44 -2.13 -14.65 -8.88
C THR A 44 -3.65 -14.49 -8.81
N GLY A 45 -4.14 -13.71 -7.84
CA GLY A 45 -5.57 -13.43 -7.70
C GLY A 45 -6.13 -12.63 -8.87
N GLY A 46 -5.45 -11.54 -9.26
CA GLY A 46 -5.85 -10.73 -10.42
C GLY A 46 -5.87 -11.52 -11.72
N LEU A 47 -4.82 -12.31 -11.99
CA LEU A 47 -4.76 -13.19 -13.17
C LEU A 47 -5.85 -14.26 -13.12
N ALA A 48 -6.05 -14.91 -11.97
CA ALA A 48 -7.07 -15.94 -11.82
C ALA A 48 -8.48 -15.39 -12.11
N THR A 49 -8.82 -14.25 -11.52
CA THR A 49 -10.12 -13.59 -11.71
C THR A 49 -10.32 -13.11 -13.16
N ALA A 50 -9.27 -12.71 -13.87
CA ALA A 50 -9.36 -12.24 -15.26
C ALA A 50 -9.45 -13.37 -16.30
N PHE A 51 -8.67 -14.44 -16.16
CA PHE A 51 -8.45 -15.42 -17.23
C PHE A 51 -9.18 -16.76 -17.02
N LEU A 52 -9.21 -17.29 -15.80
CA LEU A 52 -9.83 -18.60 -15.54
C LEU A 52 -11.35 -18.64 -15.80
N PRO A 53 -12.15 -17.58 -15.55
CA PRO A 53 -13.58 -17.63 -15.86
C PRO A 53 -13.87 -17.72 -17.36
N ALA A 54 -12.98 -17.24 -18.23
CA ALA A 54 -13.11 -17.37 -19.68
C ALA A 54 -12.85 -18.81 -20.17
N LEU A 55 -12.16 -19.61 -19.36
CA LEU A 55 -11.82 -21.00 -19.64
C LEU A 55 -12.71 -22.01 -18.90
N ASP A 56 -13.71 -21.53 -18.15
CA ASP A 56 -14.56 -22.35 -17.25
C ASP A 56 -13.77 -23.20 -16.24
N MET A 57 -12.58 -22.74 -15.88
CA MET A 57 -11.70 -23.42 -14.93
C MET A 57 -11.90 -22.89 -13.51
N PHE A 58 -11.97 -23.79 -12.54
CA PHE A 58 -12.01 -23.47 -11.10
C PHE A 58 -13.14 -22.50 -10.69
N THR A 59 -14.24 -22.46 -11.45
CA THR A 59 -15.34 -21.49 -11.27
C THR A 59 -15.94 -21.51 -9.86
N ALA A 60 -16.03 -22.68 -9.23
CA ALA A 60 -16.48 -22.82 -7.84
C ALA A 60 -15.59 -22.10 -6.81
N TYR A 61 -14.30 -21.90 -7.13
CA TYR A 61 -13.32 -21.26 -6.24
C TYR A 61 -13.10 -19.78 -6.55
N LEU A 62 -13.46 -19.31 -7.75
CA LEU A 62 -13.27 -17.93 -8.18
C LEU A 62 -13.91 -16.88 -7.24
N PRO A 63 -15.11 -17.08 -6.67
CA PRO A 63 -15.68 -16.16 -5.68
C PRO A 63 -14.81 -16.00 -4.43
N PHE A 64 -14.21 -17.10 -3.97
CA PHE A 64 -13.28 -17.07 -2.85
C PHE A 64 -11.98 -16.37 -3.22
N ILE A 65 -11.41 -16.71 -4.39
CA ILE A 65 -10.18 -16.08 -4.90
C ILE A 65 -10.38 -14.57 -4.99
N THR A 66 -11.46 -14.09 -5.60
CA THR A 66 -11.75 -12.66 -5.72
C THR A 66 -11.89 -11.99 -4.36
N LYS A 67 -12.67 -12.57 -3.43
CA LYS A 67 -12.84 -12.04 -2.08
C LYS A 67 -11.51 -11.93 -1.33
N TYR A 68 -10.75 -13.01 -1.25
CA TYR A 68 -9.49 -13.02 -0.51
C TYR A 68 -8.41 -12.17 -1.16
N THR A 69 -8.42 -12.05 -2.50
CA THR A 69 -7.52 -11.12 -3.20
C THR A 69 -7.88 -9.67 -2.88
N CYS A 70 -9.17 -9.30 -2.81
CA CYS A 70 -9.58 -7.95 -2.40
C CYS A 70 -9.19 -7.64 -0.95
N LEU A 71 -9.43 -8.59 -0.04
CA LEU A 71 -9.04 -8.45 1.36
C LEU A 71 -7.52 -8.32 1.51
N TYR A 72 -6.77 -9.16 0.78
CA TYR A 72 -5.32 -9.10 0.76
C TYR A 72 -4.81 -7.78 0.15
N ALA A 73 -5.37 -7.34 -0.98
CA ALA A 73 -4.99 -6.09 -1.63
C ALA A 73 -5.19 -4.88 -0.72
N SER A 74 -6.31 -4.83 0.00
CA SER A 74 -6.58 -3.78 0.96
C SER A 74 -5.61 -3.82 2.16
N PHE A 75 -5.34 -4.99 2.73
CA PHE A 75 -4.34 -5.16 3.80
C PHE A 75 -2.91 -4.83 3.33
N HIS A 76 -2.55 -5.26 2.13
CA HIS A 76 -1.24 -5.01 1.50
C HIS A 76 -0.99 -3.51 1.36
N SER A 77 -2.01 -2.74 0.98
CA SER A 77 -1.90 -1.28 0.94
C SER A 77 -1.55 -0.67 2.31
N THR A 78 -2.12 -1.21 3.39
CA THR A 78 -1.82 -0.80 4.77
C THR A 78 -0.41 -1.19 5.18
N PHE A 79 0.04 -2.41 4.85
CA PHE A 79 1.41 -2.85 5.11
C PHE A 79 2.42 -1.96 4.38
N GLN A 80 2.16 -1.65 3.11
CA GLN A 80 2.98 -0.75 2.31
C GLN A 80 3.06 0.65 2.94
N ALA A 81 1.93 1.20 3.36
CA ALA A 81 1.92 2.48 4.07
C ALA A 81 2.60 2.43 5.45
N GLY A 82 2.54 1.29 6.14
CA GLY A 82 3.24 1.06 7.41
C GLY A 82 4.76 1.11 7.27
N ILE A 83 5.32 0.54 6.19
CA ILE A 83 6.76 0.66 5.90
C ILE A 83 7.14 2.14 5.69
N HIS A 84 6.31 2.89 4.95
CA HIS A 84 6.52 4.33 4.77
C HIS A 84 6.52 5.06 6.12
N TRP A 85 5.49 4.81 6.93
CA TRP A 85 5.35 5.40 8.25
C TRP A 85 6.53 5.07 9.17
N GLY A 86 7.05 3.84 9.14
CA GLY A 86 8.22 3.44 9.91
C GLY A 86 9.48 4.23 9.54
N PHE A 87 9.76 4.39 8.24
CA PHE A 87 10.89 5.21 7.78
C PHE A 87 10.70 6.68 8.14
N ALA A 88 9.52 7.23 7.87
CA ALA A 88 9.15 8.60 8.21
C ALA A 88 9.30 8.88 9.72
N ALA A 89 8.77 8.00 10.57
CA ALA A 89 8.84 8.12 12.02
C ALA A 89 10.28 8.01 12.54
N SER A 90 11.11 7.15 11.94
CA SER A 90 12.54 7.04 12.32
C SER A 90 13.35 8.31 12.01
N LEU A 91 12.84 9.15 11.11
CA LEU A 91 13.44 10.42 10.70
C LEU A 91 12.70 11.63 11.29
N HIS A 92 11.61 11.40 12.04
CA HIS A 92 10.84 12.46 12.69
C HIS A 92 11.54 12.95 13.96
N ASP A 93 11.77 14.26 14.04
CA ASP A 93 12.24 14.92 15.26
C ASP A 93 11.08 15.70 15.92
N PRO A 94 10.59 15.25 17.09
CA PRO A 94 9.52 15.94 17.82
C PRO A 94 9.94 17.31 18.37
N GLU A 95 11.24 17.63 18.39
CA GLU A 95 11.76 18.90 18.92
C GLU A 95 11.82 20.05 17.92
N LEU A 96 11.46 19.80 16.65
CA LEU A 96 11.16 20.86 15.68
C LEU A 96 9.90 21.61 16.13
N HIS A 97 9.99 22.47 17.15
CA HIS A 97 8.85 23.22 17.70
C HIS A 97 8.26 24.32 16.78
N ASN A 98 8.36 24.16 15.46
CA ASN A 98 7.77 25.06 14.48
C ASN A 98 6.47 24.45 13.91
N GLN A 99 5.60 25.30 13.35
CA GLN A 99 4.37 24.86 12.65
C GLN A 99 4.63 23.74 11.62
N ASP A 100 5.84 23.68 11.09
CA ASP A 100 6.32 22.63 10.19
C ASP A 100 6.30 21.22 10.79
N SER A 101 6.59 21.03 12.09
CA SER A 101 6.57 19.68 12.71
C SER A 101 5.16 19.10 12.84
N LYS A 102 4.17 19.94 13.12
CA LYS A 102 2.76 19.52 13.09
C LYS A 102 2.34 19.11 11.67
N TYR A 103 2.79 19.88 10.67
CA TYR A 103 2.52 19.61 9.26
C TYR A 103 3.20 18.32 8.79
N ILE A 104 4.45 18.10 9.21
CA ILE A 104 5.25 16.90 8.98
C ILE A 104 4.61 15.68 9.67
N ASN A 105 4.10 15.83 10.90
CA ASN A 105 3.38 14.76 11.59
C ASN A 105 2.07 14.36 10.91
N MET A 106 1.28 15.34 10.45
CA MET A 106 0.06 15.04 9.68
C MET A 106 0.41 14.38 8.34
N GLN A 107 1.50 14.80 7.72
CA GLN A 107 2.08 14.19 6.52
C GLN A 107 2.52 12.74 6.74
N PHE A 108 2.91 12.34 7.94
CA PHE A 108 3.27 10.96 8.25
C PHE A 108 2.07 10.07 8.59
N ILE A 109 1.05 10.61 9.26
CA ILE A 109 -0.11 9.83 9.70
C ILE A 109 -1.10 9.60 8.55
N TYR A 110 -1.29 10.58 7.67
CA TYR A 110 -2.29 10.51 6.60
C TYR A 110 -2.08 9.34 5.61
N PRO A 111 -0.84 9.08 5.15
CA PRO A 111 -0.57 7.96 4.25
C PRO A 111 -0.84 6.59 4.87
N ALA A 112 -0.83 6.46 6.21
CA ALA A 112 -1.14 5.22 6.92
C ALA A 112 -2.63 5.11 7.31
N ALA A 113 -3.24 6.23 7.70
CA ALA A 113 -4.64 6.27 8.12
C ALA A 113 -5.60 5.93 6.98
N VAL A 114 -5.37 6.48 5.77
CA VAL A 114 -6.26 6.22 4.62
C VAL A 114 -6.27 4.73 4.24
N PRO A 115 -5.13 4.04 4.06
CA PRO A 115 -5.10 2.60 3.84
C PRO A 115 -5.71 1.76 4.96
N LEU A 116 -5.58 2.18 6.22
CA LEU A 116 -6.19 1.48 7.35
C LEU A 116 -7.72 1.56 7.31
N VAL A 117 -8.25 2.75 7.01
CA VAL A 117 -9.70 2.98 6.82
C VAL A 117 -10.19 2.17 5.61
N THR A 118 -9.47 2.21 4.49
CA THR A 118 -9.79 1.43 3.29
C THR A 118 -9.81 -0.06 3.60
N TRP A 119 -8.83 -0.61 4.31
CA TRP A 119 -8.82 -2.01 4.72
C TRP A 119 -10.03 -2.35 5.60
N THR A 120 -10.29 -1.55 6.63
CA THR A 120 -11.40 -1.79 7.57
C THR A 120 -12.76 -1.77 6.86
N LEU A 121 -13.00 -0.78 6.01
CA LEU A 121 -14.26 -0.67 5.25
C LEU A 121 -14.40 -1.80 4.23
N ASN A 122 -13.32 -2.18 3.55
CA ASN A 122 -13.34 -3.32 2.63
C ASN A 122 -13.63 -4.63 3.37
N ALA A 123 -12.96 -4.87 4.49
CA ALA A 123 -13.22 -6.05 5.32
C ALA A 123 -14.69 -6.15 5.71
N TYR A 124 -15.31 -5.04 6.11
CA TYR A 124 -16.73 -4.98 6.41
C TYR A 124 -17.62 -5.24 5.18
N ILE A 125 -17.33 -4.61 4.03
CA ILE A 125 -18.11 -4.79 2.79
C ILE A 125 -18.19 -6.28 2.39
N TRP A 126 -17.08 -7.02 2.52
CA TRP A 126 -17.00 -8.44 2.16
C TRP A 126 -17.62 -9.39 3.21
N LEU A 127 -18.15 -8.88 4.32
CA LEU A 127 -19.01 -9.61 5.27
C LEU A 127 -20.51 -9.50 4.93
N LEU A 128 -20.89 -8.47 4.18
CA LEU A 128 -22.29 -8.24 3.82
C LEU A 128 -22.74 -9.16 2.66
N PRO A 129 -24.07 -9.34 2.46
CA PRO A 129 -24.59 -10.11 1.32
C PRO A 129 -24.05 -9.57 0.00
N PHE A 130 -23.91 -10.44 -1.01
CA PHE A 130 -23.33 -10.03 -2.30
C PHE A 130 -24.12 -8.91 -2.98
N SER A 131 -23.40 -7.99 -3.63
CA SER A 131 -23.92 -6.97 -4.53
C SER A 131 -22.81 -6.51 -5.44
N LEU A 132 -23.04 -6.58 -6.75
CA LEU A 132 -22.07 -6.20 -7.77
C LEU A 132 -21.60 -4.74 -7.60
N PRO A 133 -22.49 -3.73 -7.42
CA PRO A 133 -22.07 -2.36 -7.14
C PRO A 133 -21.16 -2.23 -5.90
N ARG A 134 -21.45 -2.96 -4.82
CA ARG A 134 -20.62 -2.93 -3.61
C ARG A 134 -19.24 -3.54 -3.82
N ALA A 135 -19.17 -4.66 -4.55
CA ALA A 135 -17.89 -5.30 -4.90
C ALA A 135 -17.04 -4.38 -5.78
N LEU A 136 -17.62 -3.76 -6.81
CA LEU A 136 -16.90 -2.83 -7.69
C LEU A 136 -16.44 -1.57 -6.95
N ASN A 137 -17.28 -1.00 -6.07
CA ASN A 137 -16.88 0.14 -5.23
C ASN A 137 -15.75 -0.21 -4.26
N SER A 138 -15.77 -1.43 -3.69
CA SER A 138 -14.68 -1.97 -2.88
C SER A 138 -13.37 -2.01 -3.66
N ILE A 139 -13.38 -2.60 -4.86
CA ILE A 139 -12.20 -2.70 -5.74
C ILE A 139 -11.69 -1.31 -6.14
N ALA A 140 -12.59 -0.40 -6.49
CA ALA A 140 -12.26 0.99 -6.82
C ALA A 140 -11.60 1.72 -5.63
N ALA A 141 -12.13 1.57 -4.41
CA ALA A 141 -11.55 2.17 -3.22
C ALA A 141 -10.11 1.67 -2.93
N ILE A 142 -9.85 0.37 -3.16
CA ILE A 142 -8.51 -0.21 -3.04
C ILE A 142 -7.56 0.40 -4.08
N GLY A 143 -8.01 0.52 -5.33
CA GLY A 143 -7.24 1.13 -6.42
C GLY A 143 -6.89 2.59 -6.15
N LEU A 144 -7.88 3.40 -5.75
CA LEU A 144 -7.68 4.81 -5.39
C LEU A 144 -6.72 4.98 -4.22
N THR A 145 -6.81 4.08 -3.23
CA THR A 145 -5.90 4.08 -2.09
C THR A 145 -4.45 3.79 -2.52
N HIS A 146 -4.23 2.83 -3.42
CA HIS A 146 -2.90 2.57 -3.97
C HIS A 146 -2.33 3.77 -4.73
N ILE A 147 -3.14 4.43 -5.57
CA ILE A 147 -2.72 5.65 -6.27
C ILE A 147 -2.38 6.76 -5.26
N GLY A 148 -3.23 6.96 -4.24
CA GLY A 148 -3.00 7.94 -3.18
C GLY A 148 -1.71 7.70 -2.40
N VAL A 149 -1.41 6.46 -2.05
CA VAL A 149 -0.15 6.08 -1.39
C VAL A 149 1.05 6.39 -2.28
N LEU A 150 0.98 6.08 -3.59
CA LEU A 150 2.08 6.38 -4.53
C LEU A 150 2.33 7.87 -4.71
N VAL A 151 1.26 8.67 -4.80
CA VAL A 151 1.36 10.14 -4.88
C VAL A 151 1.98 10.70 -3.60
N GLY A 152 1.54 10.20 -2.44
CA GLY A 152 2.14 10.51 -1.15
C GLY A 152 3.64 10.18 -1.14
N ASP A 153 4.00 8.94 -1.43
CA ASP A 153 5.40 8.46 -1.48
C ASP A 153 6.28 9.36 -2.36
N HIS A 154 5.79 9.78 -3.53
CA HIS A 154 6.53 10.67 -4.42
C HIS A 154 6.78 12.05 -3.80
N PHE A 155 5.77 12.64 -3.16
CA PHE A 155 5.86 13.93 -2.49
C PHE A 155 6.81 13.91 -1.29
N TYR A 156 6.91 12.79 -0.58
CA TYR A 156 7.80 12.66 0.59
C TYR A 156 9.26 12.41 0.21
N VAL A 157 9.52 11.58 -0.79
CA VAL A 157 10.90 11.36 -1.26
C VAL A 157 11.49 12.65 -1.84
N SER A 158 10.70 13.47 -2.54
CA SER A 158 11.18 14.76 -3.05
C SER A 158 11.55 15.77 -1.95
N ARG A 159 11.07 15.55 -0.72
CA ARG A 159 11.41 16.34 0.47
C ARG A 159 12.54 15.74 1.33
N GLY A 160 13.12 14.60 0.92
CA GLY A 160 14.24 13.97 1.63
C GLY A 160 13.87 13.29 2.95
N THR A 161 12.58 13.02 3.19
CA THR A 161 12.10 12.33 4.40
C THR A 161 12.03 10.81 4.26
N ALA A 162 12.46 10.27 3.12
CA ALA A 162 12.55 8.83 2.85
C ALA A 162 13.72 8.52 1.88
N PRO A 163 14.29 7.30 1.92
CA PRO A 163 15.41 6.91 1.03
C PRO A 163 15.08 6.98 -0.47
N LEU A 164 16.08 7.20 -1.32
CA LEU A 164 15.90 7.24 -2.79
C LEU A 164 15.49 5.87 -3.37
N PHE A 165 16.07 4.78 -2.87
CA PHE A 165 15.67 3.42 -3.28
C PHE A 165 14.19 3.15 -2.95
N PHE A 166 13.67 3.75 -1.88
CA PHE A 166 12.29 3.59 -1.44
C PHE A 166 11.32 4.03 -2.54
N LYS A 167 11.61 5.13 -3.24
CA LYS A 167 10.79 5.59 -4.39
C LYS A 167 10.69 4.56 -5.50
N LYS A 168 11.84 4.07 -6.00
CA LYS A 168 11.87 3.11 -7.11
C LYS A 168 11.14 1.82 -6.76
N TYR A 169 11.36 1.37 -5.53
CA TYR A 169 10.74 0.17 -5.00
C TYR A 169 9.23 0.30 -4.83
N LYS A 170 8.75 1.41 -4.26
CA LYS A 170 7.32 1.67 -4.06
C LYS A 170 6.59 1.87 -5.38
N ILE A 171 7.23 2.52 -6.36
CA ILE A 171 6.68 2.61 -7.72
C ILE A 171 6.49 1.23 -8.33
N LEU A 172 7.49 0.34 -8.24
CA LEU A 172 7.38 -1.02 -8.76
C LEU A 172 6.21 -1.77 -8.11
N VAL A 173 6.18 -1.79 -6.77
CA VAL A 173 5.10 -2.43 -6.00
C VAL A 173 3.75 -1.83 -6.38
N GLY A 174 3.66 -0.51 -6.46
CA GLY A 174 2.45 0.21 -6.81
C GLY A 174 1.93 -0.15 -8.20
N VAL A 175 2.79 -0.13 -9.21
CA VAL A 175 2.43 -0.50 -10.58
C VAL A 175 1.93 -1.95 -10.63
N VAL A 176 2.66 -2.89 -10.03
CA VAL A 176 2.25 -4.31 -10.02
C VAL A 176 0.91 -4.49 -9.29
N SER A 177 0.73 -3.85 -8.14
CA SER A 177 -0.55 -3.89 -7.40
C SER A 177 -1.68 -3.27 -8.21
N THR A 178 -1.48 -2.10 -8.82
CA THR A 178 -2.51 -1.43 -9.64
C THR A 178 -2.91 -2.28 -10.83
N VAL A 179 -1.96 -2.84 -11.57
CA VAL A 179 -2.25 -3.76 -12.69
C VAL A 179 -3.03 -4.98 -12.21
N SER A 180 -2.65 -5.56 -11.07
CA SER A 180 -3.35 -6.71 -10.48
C SER A 180 -4.80 -6.37 -10.06
N ILE A 181 -5.02 -5.19 -9.50
CA ILE A 181 -6.36 -4.68 -9.13
C ILE A 181 -7.20 -4.43 -10.38
N LEU A 182 -6.61 -3.91 -11.46
CA LEU A 182 -7.31 -3.72 -12.74
C LEU A 182 -7.73 -5.05 -13.37
N LEU A 183 -6.88 -6.07 -13.32
CA LEU A 183 -7.22 -7.43 -13.77
C LEU A 183 -8.36 -8.02 -12.94
N LEU A 184 -8.30 -7.83 -11.61
CA LEU A 184 -9.37 -8.25 -10.72
C LEU A 184 -10.69 -7.51 -11.02
N ALA A 185 -10.65 -6.20 -11.25
CA ALA A 185 -11.81 -5.39 -11.62
C ALA A 185 -12.40 -5.85 -12.97
N PHE A 186 -11.54 -6.12 -13.95
CA PHE A 186 -11.93 -6.62 -15.26
C PHE A 186 -12.69 -7.96 -15.14
N GLY A 187 -12.12 -8.94 -14.43
CA GLY A 187 -12.77 -10.24 -14.26
C GLY A 187 -14.07 -10.16 -13.46
N ALA A 188 -14.09 -9.35 -12.40
CA ALA A 188 -15.28 -9.08 -11.60
C ALA A 188 -16.42 -8.42 -12.40
N TYR A 189 -16.07 -7.54 -13.34
CA TYR A 189 -17.02 -6.84 -14.20
C TYR A 189 -17.52 -7.71 -15.36
N MET A 190 -16.61 -8.43 -16.03
CA MET A 190 -16.95 -9.25 -17.21
C MET A 190 -17.63 -10.57 -16.85
N TYR A 191 -17.29 -11.16 -15.70
CA TYR A 191 -17.77 -12.48 -15.28
C TYR A 191 -18.34 -12.48 -13.85
N PRO A 192 -19.31 -11.61 -13.51
CA PRO A 192 -19.75 -11.41 -12.13
C PRO A 192 -20.35 -12.69 -11.50
N GLU A 193 -21.04 -13.51 -12.31
CA GLU A 193 -21.64 -14.76 -11.84
C GLU A 193 -20.59 -15.83 -11.51
N LYS A 194 -19.46 -15.83 -12.21
CA LYS A 194 -18.37 -16.80 -11.96
C LYS A 194 -17.41 -16.32 -10.87
N THR A 195 -17.22 -15.00 -10.74
CA THR A 195 -16.13 -14.43 -9.93
C THR A 195 -16.58 -13.83 -8.62
N LEU A 196 -17.87 -13.59 -8.43
CA LEU A 196 -18.40 -12.89 -7.25
C LEU A 196 -19.59 -13.61 -6.61
N LYS A 197 -20.41 -14.30 -7.41
CA LYS A 197 -21.55 -15.06 -6.89
C LYS A 197 -21.07 -16.42 -6.40
N LYS A 198 -21.37 -16.75 -5.15
CA LYS A 198 -21.18 -18.10 -4.62
C LYS A 198 -22.45 -18.89 -4.91
N ASP A 199 -22.33 -20.02 -5.59
CA ASP A 199 -23.44 -20.98 -5.65
C ASP A 199 -23.67 -21.47 -4.22
N ASN A 200 -24.87 -21.18 -3.69
CA ASN A 200 -25.30 -21.65 -2.38
C ASN A 200 -25.52 -23.16 -2.42
#